data_AF-A0A8S0VTG7-F1
#
_entry.id   AF-A0A8S0VTG7-F1
#
_cell.length_a   1.000
_cell.length_b   1.000
_cell.length_c   1.000
_cell.angle_alpha   90.00
_cell.angle_beta   90.00
_cell.angle_gamma   90.00
#
_symmetry.space_group_name_H-M   'P 1'
#
loop_
_entity.id
_entity.type
_entity.pdbx_description
1 polymer ?
#
loop_
_entity_poly.entity_id
_entity_poly.type
_entity_poly.pdbx_seq_one_letter_code
_entity_poly.pdbx_strand_id
1 'polypeptide(L)'
;MGEFFFERSFTDDLLYLLAMPAVPLPTETPAHFNTTRRKPPAGSWAGDRIILLGAWVEEWPESVEEAESPATLYNEAHCIDKVIFSYGGSKEEAYPQERVWVLRNLSQKIYVRSDRLPARVYGGGEHSLVLPGEEGYIQPGLRSTPRLINVLLARIGWSEDPSTAMACDMELTEGEWAGDRVDIRLLEGADLEGWVDASDDEAGRLQTIWSEDGVPMWHL
;
A
#
# COMPACT_ATOMS: atom_id res chain seq x y z
N MET A 1 -13.66 2.05 -2.70
CA MET A 1 -12.44 1.42 -2.12
C MET A 1 -11.94 0.24 -2.95
N GLY A 2 -12.80 -0.68 -3.42
CA GLY A 2 -12.36 -1.85 -4.22
C GLY A 2 -11.60 -1.58 -5.51
N GLU A 3 -12.04 -0.61 -6.32
CA GLU A 3 -11.35 -0.29 -7.57
C GLU A 3 -9.89 0.14 -7.33
N PHE A 4 -9.62 0.90 -6.27
CA PHE A 4 -8.26 1.34 -5.89
C PHE A 4 -7.36 0.19 -5.41
N PHE A 5 -7.97 -0.84 -4.83
CA PHE A 5 -7.26 -1.96 -4.24
C PHE A 5 -6.61 -2.86 -5.28
N PHE A 6 -7.27 -3.02 -6.43
CA PHE A 6 -6.79 -3.84 -7.55
C PHE A 6 -6.14 -3.00 -8.68
N GLU A 7 -6.26 -1.68 -8.66
CA GLU A 7 -5.65 -0.82 -9.67
C GLU A 7 -4.12 -0.76 -9.52
N ARG A 8 -3.42 -1.37 -10.48
CA ARG A 8 -1.95 -1.46 -10.47
C ARG A 8 -1.26 -0.11 -10.58
N SER A 9 -1.76 0.82 -11.39
CA SER A 9 -1.14 2.15 -11.56
C SER A 9 -1.06 2.93 -10.25
N PHE A 10 -2.17 2.97 -9.52
CA PHE A 10 -2.26 3.69 -8.25
C PHE A 10 -1.40 3.04 -7.16
N THR A 11 -1.49 1.71 -7.05
CA THR A 11 -0.74 0.95 -6.05
C THR A 11 0.77 1.00 -6.26
N ASP A 12 1.25 1.05 -7.51
CA ASP A 12 2.66 1.29 -7.82
C ASP A 12 3.11 2.66 -7.33
N ASP A 13 2.35 3.71 -7.60
CA ASP A 13 2.76 5.07 -7.24
C ASP A 13 2.81 5.28 -5.72
N LEU A 14 1.77 4.83 -5.02
CA LEU A 14 1.72 4.96 -3.56
C LEU A 14 2.81 4.13 -2.88
N LEU A 15 3.14 2.95 -3.42
CA LEU A 15 4.25 2.15 -2.93
C LEU A 15 5.56 2.94 -2.95
N TYR A 16 5.89 3.63 -4.05
CA TYR A 16 7.14 4.37 -4.17
C TYR A 16 7.13 5.73 -3.46
N LEU A 17 5.97 6.30 -3.13
CA LEU A 17 5.89 7.46 -2.23
C LEU A 17 6.28 7.09 -0.80
N LEU A 18 5.89 5.90 -0.35
CA LEU A 18 6.10 5.43 1.03
C LEU A 18 7.40 4.64 1.21
N ALA A 19 7.95 4.07 0.14
CA ALA A 19 9.19 3.30 0.18
C ALA A 19 10.43 4.20 0.24
N MET A 20 11.20 4.08 1.30
CA MET A 20 12.52 4.69 1.41
C MET A 20 13.51 3.96 0.49
N PRO A 21 14.22 4.67 -0.39
CA PRO A 21 15.18 4.04 -1.28
C PRO A 21 16.38 3.49 -0.48
N ALA A 22 16.86 2.30 -0.88
CA ALA A 22 18.00 1.62 -0.26
C ALA A 22 19.32 2.38 -0.44
N VAL A 23 19.42 3.12 -1.54
CA VAL A 23 20.53 4.03 -1.86
C VAL A 23 19.95 5.37 -2.30
N PRO A 24 20.64 6.50 -2.10
CA PRO A 24 20.15 7.80 -2.53
C PRO A 24 19.80 7.82 -4.03
N LEU A 25 18.60 8.29 -4.36
CA LEU A 25 18.21 8.50 -5.75
C LEU A 25 18.88 9.76 -6.31
N PRO A 26 19.27 9.79 -7.60
CA PRO A 26 19.79 10.99 -8.22
C PRO A 26 18.77 12.13 -8.12
N THR A 27 19.21 13.30 -7.68
CA THR A 27 18.38 14.52 -7.64
C THR A 27 18.13 15.13 -9.02
N GLU A 28 18.73 14.59 -10.08
CA GLU A 28 18.62 15.13 -11.44
C GLU A 28 17.22 14.87 -11.99
N THR A 29 16.38 15.90 -11.91
CA THR A 29 15.11 15.94 -12.64
C THR A 29 15.44 16.04 -14.13
N PRO A 30 14.98 15.13 -15.00
CA PRO A 30 15.17 15.30 -16.44
C PRO A 30 14.57 16.63 -16.86
N ALA A 31 15.39 17.52 -17.44
CA ALA A 31 15.06 18.90 -17.79
C ALA A 31 13.91 19.07 -18.81
N HIS A 32 13.24 17.99 -19.20
CA HIS A 32 12.28 17.94 -20.31
C HIS A 32 10.81 17.76 -19.88
N PHE A 33 10.50 17.56 -18.60
CA PHE A 33 9.11 17.52 -18.15
C PHE A 33 8.65 18.89 -17.69
N ASN A 34 8.08 19.64 -18.64
CA ASN A 34 7.48 20.95 -18.44
C ASN A 34 6.09 20.81 -17.76
N THR A 35 6.05 20.23 -16.56
CA THR A 35 4.83 20.19 -15.73
C THR A 35 4.97 21.27 -14.66
N THR A 36 4.04 22.22 -14.63
CA THR A 36 3.97 23.31 -13.65
C THR A 36 3.83 22.83 -12.20
N ARG A 37 3.54 21.54 -11.97
CA ARG A 37 3.61 20.88 -10.67
C ARG A 37 4.91 20.10 -10.53
N ARG A 38 5.70 20.44 -9.49
CA ARG A 38 6.82 19.60 -9.05
C ARG A 38 6.23 18.27 -8.56
N LYS A 39 6.67 17.16 -9.14
CA LYS A 39 6.29 15.83 -8.66
C LYS A 39 7.03 15.53 -7.35
N PRO A 40 6.37 14.90 -6.37
CA PRO A 40 7.04 14.47 -5.15
C PRO A 40 8.16 13.46 -5.48
N PRO A 41 9.31 13.53 -4.79
CA PRO A 41 10.34 12.51 -4.93
C PRO A 41 9.86 11.19 -4.31
N ALA A 42 10.41 10.07 -4.77
CA ALA A 42 10.14 8.77 -4.16
C ALA A 42 10.62 8.75 -2.70
N GLY A 43 9.87 8.08 -1.83
CA GLY A 43 10.08 8.06 -0.38
C GLY A 43 9.69 9.35 0.34
N SER A 44 9.16 10.37 -0.36
CA SER A 44 8.81 11.65 0.27
C SER A 44 7.67 11.58 1.28
N TRP A 45 6.87 10.52 1.26
CA TRP A 45 5.76 10.30 2.19
C TRP A 45 6.11 9.30 3.29
N ALA A 46 7.34 8.77 3.30
CA ALA A 46 7.77 7.83 4.32
C ALA A 46 7.72 8.49 5.72
N GLY A 47 6.84 7.97 6.58
CA GLY A 47 6.61 8.44 7.94
C GLY A 47 5.49 9.47 8.07
N ASP A 48 4.83 9.81 6.97
CA ASP A 48 3.64 10.67 6.98
C ASP A 48 2.39 9.90 7.41
N ARG A 49 1.39 10.66 7.86
CA ARG A 49 0.06 10.14 8.20
C ARG A 49 -0.75 9.93 6.93
N ILE A 50 -1.26 8.72 6.74
CA ILE A 50 -1.99 8.36 5.51
C ILE A 50 -3.40 7.90 5.87
N ILE A 51 -4.39 8.35 5.10
CA ILE A 51 -5.78 7.95 5.22
C ILE A 51 -6.39 7.77 3.83
N LEU A 52 -7.23 6.75 3.66
CA LEU A 52 -8.03 6.55 2.45
C LEU A 52 -9.50 6.79 2.77
N LEU A 53 -10.04 7.94 2.36
CA LEU A 53 -11.42 8.31 2.66
C LEU A 53 -12.40 7.79 1.59
N GLY A 54 -13.52 7.25 2.05
CA GLY A 54 -14.71 7.02 1.24
C GLY A 54 -15.36 8.32 0.78
N ALA A 55 -16.15 8.25 -0.29
CA ALA A 55 -16.79 9.43 -0.91
C ALA A 55 -17.87 10.10 -0.04
N TRP A 56 -18.30 9.46 1.05
CA TRP A 56 -19.42 9.88 1.90
C TRP A 56 -19.07 9.93 3.38
N VAL A 57 -17.79 10.11 3.72
CA VAL A 57 -17.37 10.14 5.12
C VAL A 57 -17.83 11.44 5.80
N GLU A 58 -18.45 11.34 6.98
CA GLU A 58 -18.89 12.49 7.77
C GLU A 58 -17.95 12.74 8.97
N GLU A 59 -17.36 11.68 9.53
CA GLU A 59 -16.49 11.70 10.70
C GLU A 59 -15.03 11.29 10.40
N TRP A 60 -14.11 11.75 11.24
CA TRP A 60 -12.69 11.40 11.17
C TRP A 60 -12.37 10.16 12.01
N PRO A 61 -11.35 9.37 11.64
CA PRO A 61 -10.78 8.41 12.59
C PRO A 61 -10.22 9.15 13.80
N GLU A 62 -10.33 8.54 14.98
CA GLU A 62 -9.85 9.11 16.24
C GLU A 62 -8.37 9.53 16.21
N SER A 63 -7.57 8.90 15.34
CA SER A 63 -6.14 9.18 15.18
C SER A 63 -5.85 10.53 14.49
N VAL A 64 -6.85 11.16 13.86
CA VAL A 64 -6.74 12.42 13.12
C VAL A 64 -7.20 13.58 14.01
N GLU A 65 -6.24 14.15 14.75
CA GLU A 65 -6.50 15.32 15.60
C GLU A 65 -6.74 16.58 14.75
N GLU A 66 -7.89 17.22 14.92
CA GLU A 66 -8.19 18.62 14.53
C GLU A 66 -8.08 19.00 13.04
N ALA A 67 -8.55 18.13 12.13
CA ALA A 67 -8.76 18.52 10.74
C ALA A 67 -10.07 19.32 10.55
N GLU A 68 -10.11 20.19 9.54
CA GLU A 68 -11.39 20.70 8.98
C GLU A 68 -12.30 19.51 8.61
N SER A 69 -13.61 19.71 8.41
CA SER A 69 -14.49 18.58 8.08
C SER A 69 -13.97 17.79 6.87
N PRO A 70 -14.18 16.46 6.79
CA PRO A 70 -13.69 15.64 5.68
C PRO A 70 -14.12 16.18 4.31
N ALA A 71 -15.32 16.74 4.22
CA ALA A 71 -15.84 17.40 3.04
C ALA A 71 -15.00 18.61 2.58
N THR A 72 -14.46 19.40 3.50
CA THR A 72 -13.59 20.54 3.16
C THR A 72 -12.24 20.05 2.65
N LEU A 73 -11.64 19.09 3.35
CA LEU A 73 -10.36 18.49 2.95
C LEU A 73 -10.46 17.77 1.60
N TYR A 74 -11.57 17.12 1.29
CA TYR A 74 -11.80 16.53 -0.04
C TYR A 74 -11.70 17.58 -1.16
N ASN A 75 -12.25 18.78 -0.93
CA ASN A 75 -12.22 19.87 -1.91
C ASN A 75 -10.83 20.52 -2.03
N GLU A 76 -10.01 20.46 -0.98
CA GLU A 76 -8.66 21.02 -0.94
C GLU A 76 -7.56 20.00 -1.28
N ALA A 77 -7.88 18.70 -1.21
CA ALA A 77 -6.93 17.63 -1.41
C ALA A 77 -6.33 17.68 -2.82
N HIS A 78 -5.01 17.55 -2.89
CA HIS A 78 -4.35 17.33 -4.15
C HIS A 78 -4.63 15.91 -4.63
N CYS A 79 -5.41 15.80 -5.72
CA CYS A 79 -5.49 14.56 -6.48
C CYS A 79 -4.09 14.23 -7.02
N ILE A 80 -3.55 13.11 -6.57
CA ILE A 80 -2.38 12.51 -7.20
C ILE A 80 -2.86 11.80 -8.45
N ASP A 81 -2.80 12.53 -9.57
CA ASP A 81 -2.87 11.91 -10.88
C ASP A 81 -1.50 11.30 -11.21
N LYS A 82 -1.49 10.14 -11.88
CA LYS A 82 -0.35 9.23 -12.12
C LYS A 82 1.03 9.88 -11.96
N VAL A 83 1.74 9.52 -10.89
CA VAL A 83 3.08 10.06 -10.61
C VAL A 83 4.12 9.28 -11.40
N ILE A 84 4.55 9.84 -12.53
CA ILE A 84 5.80 9.37 -13.14
C ILE A 84 6.96 9.84 -12.26
N PHE A 85 7.48 8.98 -11.40
CA PHE A 85 8.72 9.22 -10.66
C PHE A 85 9.92 9.13 -11.60
N SER A 86 10.89 10.01 -11.38
CA SER A 86 12.22 9.82 -11.96
C SER A 86 13.07 9.01 -10.98
N TYR A 87 13.37 7.77 -11.35
CA TYR A 87 14.27 6.90 -10.59
C TYR A 87 15.72 6.99 -11.08
N GLY A 88 15.99 7.81 -12.12
CA GLY A 88 17.25 7.78 -12.86
C GLY A 88 17.56 6.38 -13.42
N GLY A 89 18.84 6.06 -13.55
CA GLY A 89 19.33 4.71 -13.89
C GLY A 89 19.51 3.77 -12.69
N SER A 90 19.12 4.18 -11.49
CA SER A 90 19.42 3.49 -10.22
C SER A 90 18.19 2.87 -9.57
N LYS A 91 17.10 2.63 -10.31
CA LYS A 91 15.85 2.10 -9.74
C LYS A 91 16.06 0.76 -9.06
N GLU A 92 16.75 -0.16 -9.73
CA GLU A 92 17.01 -1.51 -9.24
C GLU A 92 17.88 -1.51 -7.99
N GLU A 93 18.86 -0.60 -7.92
CA GLU A 93 19.72 -0.44 -6.75
C GLU A 93 18.98 0.20 -5.56
N ALA A 94 18.13 1.19 -5.84
CA ALA A 94 17.31 1.86 -4.82
C ALA A 94 16.15 0.99 -4.33
N TYR A 95 15.64 0.10 -5.19
CA TYR A 95 14.50 -0.76 -4.90
C TYR A 95 14.78 -2.22 -5.31
N PRO A 96 15.75 -2.89 -4.67
CA PRO A 96 16.07 -4.30 -4.93
C PRO A 96 14.85 -5.19 -4.71
N GLN A 97 14.52 -6.02 -5.69
CA GLN A 97 13.28 -6.81 -5.74
C GLN A 97 13.43 -8.17 -5.07
N GLU A 98 14.67 -8.61 -4.89
CA GLU A 98 15.08 -9.87 -4.30
C GLU A 98 15.25 -9.78 -2.77
N ARG A 99 15.15 -8.57 -2.19
CA ARG A 99 15.29 -8.34 -0.75
C ARG A 99 13.94 -8.26 -0.06
N VAL A 100 13.95 -8.47 1.26
CA VAL A 100 12.75 -8.37 2.09
C VAL A 100 12.51 -6.92 2.45
N TRP A 101 11.30 -6.44 2.15
CA TRP A 101 10.81 -5.13 2.53
C TRP A 101 9.79 -5.27 3.66
N VAL A 102 9.71 -4.25 4.50
CA VAL A 102 8.73 -4.16 5.58
C VAL A 102 7.87 -2.92 5.41
N LEU A 103 6.55 -3.11 5.48
CA LEU A 103 5.61 -2.03 5.77
C LEU A 103 5.55 -1.86 7.27
N ARG A 104 5.68 -0.63 7.75
CA ARG A 104 5.72 -0.32 9.18
C ARG A 104 4.65 0.70 9.52
N ASN A 105 3.79 0.36 10.48
CA ASN A 105 2.98 1.32 11.20
C ASN A 105 3.84 1.88 12.35
N LEU A 106 4.33 3.09 12.18
CA LEU A 106 5.21 3.78 13.13
C LEU A 106 4.45 4.25 14.38
N SER A 107 3.16 4.56 14.27
CA SER A 107 2.31 4.94 15.41
C SER A 107 2.16 3.78 16.38
N GLN A 108 1.92 2.57 15.86
CA GLN A 108 1.59 1.39 16.65
C GLN A 108 2.76 0.44 16.90
N LYS A 109 3.92 0.67 16.25
CA LYS A 109 5.08 -0.24 16.25
C LYS A 109 4.75 -1.65 15.76
N ILE A 110 3.99 -1.73 14.67
CA ILE A 110 3.63 -2.97 13.99
C ILE A 110 4.32 -2.99 12.62
N TYR A 111 4.76 -4.15 12.16
CA TYR A 111 5.32 -4.29 10.82
C TYR A 111 4.85 -5.57 10.11
N VAL A 112 4.94 -5.53 8.78
CA VAL A 112 4.52 -6.60 7.88
C VAL A 112 5.60 -6.81 6.82
N ARG A 113 6.04 -8.05 6.62
CA ARG A 113 7.13 -8.40 5.72
C ARG A 113 6.62 -8.86 4.36
N SER A 114 7.31 -8.41 3.31
CA SER A 114 6.97 -8.76 1.93
C SER A 114 7.12 -10.25 1.60
N ASP A 115 8.04 -10.95 2.28
CA ASP A 115 8.32 -12.37 2.06
C ASP A 115 7.35 -13.32 2.79
N ARG A 116 6.41 -12.75 3.54
CA ARG A 116 5.33 -13.48 4.21
C ARG A 116 3.99 -13.31 3.51
N LEU A 117 3.90 -12.41 2.54
CA LEU A 117 2.66 -12.20 1.80
C LEU A 117 2.45 -13.30 0.75
N PRO A 118 1.19 -13.65 0.45
CA PRO A 118 0.88 -14.52 -0.67
C PRO A 118 1.36 -13.90 -1.99
N ALA A 119 1.75 -14.75 -2.93
CA ALA A 119 2.19 -14.33 -4.26
C ALA A 119 1.35 -15.01 -5.33
N ARG A 120 0.98 -14.26 -6.36
CA ARG A 120 0.31 -14.81 -7.55
C ARG A 120 1.25 -15.76 -8.31
N VAL A 121 0.70 -16.91 -8.70
CA VAL A 121 1.42 -17.89 -9.54
C VAL A 121 1.42 -17.44 -11.00
N TYR A 122 2.59 -17.46 -11.63
CA TYR A 122 2.68 -17.30 -13.08
C TYR A 122 2.01 -18.50 -13.79
N GLY A 123 0.94 -18.23 -14.55
CA GLY A 123 0.20 -19.25 -15.28
C GLY A 123 -0.97 -19.89 -14.52
N GLY A 124 -1.20 -19.48 -13.25
CA GLY A 124 -2.45 -19.75 -12.55
C GLY A 124 -3.56 -18.80 -13.00
N GLY A 125 -4.82 -19.17 -12.74
CA GLY A 125 -5.97 -18.27 -12.93
C GLY A 125 -5.82 -16.97 -12.13
N GLU A 126 -6.64 -15.95 -12.42
CA GLU A 126 -6.54 -14.60 -11.83
C GLU A 126 -6.56 -14.56 -10.30
N HIS A 127 -6.98 -15.64 -9.64
CA HIS A 127 -7.18 -15.74 -8.18
C HIS A 127 -6.32 -16.81 -7.51
N SER A 128 -5.36 -17.41 -8.22
CA SER A 128 -4.47 -18.41 -7.63
C SER A 128 -3.29 -17.71 -6.92
N LEU A 129 -3.40 -17.60 -5.61
CA LEU A 129 -2.34 -17.21 -4.71
C LEU A 129 -1.65 -18.44 -4.13
N VAL A 130 -0.33 -18.36 -3.95
CA VAL A 130 0.50 -19.35 -3.27
C VAL A 130 1.11 -18.71 -2.04
N LEU A 131 1.10 -19.46 -0.93
CA LEU A 131 1.60 -18.99 0.35
C LEU A 131 3.11 -19.20 0.48
N PRO A 132 3.80 -18.41 1.35
CA PRO A 132 5.20 -18.64 1.66
C PRO A 132 5.44 -20.07 2.15
N GLY A 133 6.41 -20.76 1.52
CA GLY A 133 6.78 -22.14 1.86
C GLY A 133 6.08 -23.21 1.02
N GLU A 134 5.13 -22.85 0.17
CA GLU A 134 4.52 -23.75 -0.81
C GLU A 134 5.36 -23.86 -2.10
N GLU A 135 5.16 -24.96 -2.84
CA GLU A 135 5.86 -25.19 -4.11
C GLU A 135 5.49 -24.11 -5.14
N GLY A 136 6.49 -23.54 -5.81
CA GLY A 136 6.30 -22.45 -6.77
C GLY A 136 6.19 -21.06 -6.14
N TYR A 137 6.32 -20.93 -4.81
CA TYR A 137 6.46 -19.63 -4.16
C TYR A 137 7.77 -18.96 -4.56
N ILE A 138 7.68 -17.73 -5.08
CA ILE A 138 8.82 -16.88 -5.38
C ILE A 138 8.69 -15.65 -4.50
N GLN A 139 9.69 -15.40 -3.64
CA GLN A 139 9.74 -14.19 -2.83
C GLN A 139 9.69 -12.98 -3.76
N PRO A 140 8.66 -12.15 -3.65
CA PRO A 140 8.40 -11.16 -4.68
C PRO A 140 9.01 -9.79 -4.38
N GLY A 141 9.56 -9.60 -3.18
CA GLY A 141 10.01 -8.30 -2.66
C GLY A 141 8.95 -7.23 -2.85
N LEU A 142 9.29 -6.16 -3.57
CA LEU A 142 8.35 -5.10 -3.87
C LEU A 142 7.44 -5.38 -5.07
N ARG A 143 7.59 -6.46 -5.85
CA ARG A 143 6.93 -6.64 -7.18
C ARG A 143 5.75 -7.63 -7.22
N SER A 144 5.33 -8.23 -6.10
CA SER A 144 4.23 -9.22 -6.10
C SER A 144 2.90 -8.63 -6.52
N THR A 145 1.91 -9.49 -6.62
CA THR A 145 0.53 -9.13 -6.31
C THR A 145 -0.06 -10.30 -5.50
N PRO A 146 -0.66 -10.06 -4.33
CA PRO A 146 -0.73 -8.80 -3.57
C PRO A 146 0.62 -8.34 -3.00
N ARG A 147 0.70 -7.07 -2.57
CA ARG A 147 1.93 -6.39 -2.09
C ARG A 147 1.71 -5.77 -0.71
N LEU A 148 2.79 -5.24 -0.14
CA LEU A 148 2.75 -4.39 1.06
C LEU A 148 1.72 -3.27 0.93
N ILE A 149 1.58 -2.65 -0.25
CA ILE A 149 0.62 -1.57 -0.41
C ILE A 149 -0.85 -2.03 -0.31
N ASN A 150 -1.12 -3.28 -0.69
CA ASN A 150 -2.45 -3.86 -0.52
C ASN A 150 -2.76 -4.11 0.96
N VAL A 151 -1.76 -4.51 1.76
CA VAL A 151 -1.91 -4.55 3.23
C VAL A 151 -2.29 -3.17 3.75
N LEU A 152 -1.54 -2.14 3.35
CA LEU A 152 -1.81 -0.76 3.79
C LEU A 152 -3.24 -0.36 3.43
N LEU A 153 -3.65 -0.49 2.16
CA LEU A 153 -4.99 -0.11 1.71
C LEU A 153 -6.10 -0.83 2.48
N ALA A 154 -5.92 -2.11 2.83
CA ALA A 154 -6.88 -2.87 3.63
C ALA A 154 -6.95 -2.42 5.10
N ARG A 155 -5.98 -1.62 5.55
CA ARG A 155 -5.84 -1.14 6.93
C ARG A 155 -6.06 0.37 7.09
N ILE A 156 -6.06 1.16 6.02
CA ILE A 156 -6.25 2.62 6.07
C ILE A 156 -7.58 3.12 5.50
N GLY A 157 -8.40 2.21 4.95
CA GLY A 157 -9.73 2.55 4.44
C GLY A 157 -10.61 3.09 5.56
N TRP A 158 -11.24 4.25 5.34
CA TRP A 158 -12.11 4.90 6.30
C TRP A 158 -13.40 5.40 5.64
N SER A 159 -14.55 4.94 6.13
CA SER A 159 -15.90 5.17 5.63
C SER A 159 -16.92 4.68 6.66
N GLU A 160 -17.98 5.44 6.93
CA GLU A 160 -19.13 4.97 7.71
C GLU A 160 -20.08 4.11 6.88
N ASP A 161 -19.99 4.21 5.55
CA ASP A 161 -20.74 3.36 4.63
C ASP A 161 -20.02 2.01 4.49
N PRO A 162 -20.63 0.90 4.96
CA PRO A 162 -20.05 -0.43 4.83
C PRO A 162 -20.12 -0.95 3.39
N SER A 163 -20.83 -0.24 2.49
CA SER A 163 -20.86 -0.60 1.08
C SER A 163 -19.48 -0.39 0.46
N THR A 164 -18.79 -1.49 0.25
CA THR A 164 -17.58 -1.53 -0.56
C THR A 164 -17.93 -2.08 -1.92
N ALA A 165 -17.31 -1.56 -2.98
CA ALA A 165 -17.42 -2.14 -4.32
C ALA A 165 -16.63 -3.47 -4.45
N MET A 166 -16.47 -4.21 -3.34
CA MET A 166 -15.80 -5.50 -3.22
C MET A 166 -16.80 -6.51 -2.69
N ALA A 167 -16.78 -7.72 -3.23
CA ALA A 167 -17.44 -8.88 -2.67
C ALA A 167 -16.55 -9.47 -1.57
N CYS A 168 -16.40 -8.74 -0.47
CA CYS A 168 -15.67 -9.20 0.70
C CYS A 168 -16.51 -8.93 1.95
N ASP A 169 -16.72 -9.97 2.77
CA ASP A 169 -17.52 -9.88 4.01
C ASP A 169 -16.73 -9.23 5.16
N MET A 170 -15.50 -8.80 4.92
CA MET A 170 -14.67 -8.15 5.92
C MET A 170 -14.93 -6.65 6.01
N GLU A 171 -14.82 -6.15 7.24
CA GLU A 171 -14.84 -4.71 7.52
C GLU A 171 -13.53 -4.07 7.00
N LEU A 172 -13.66 -3.36 5.88
CA LEU A 172 -12.57 -2.60 5.22
C LEU A 172 -12.74 -1.09 5.40
N THR A 173 -13.80 -0.68 6.11
CA THR A 173 -14.31 0.69 6.14
C THR A 173 -13.91 1.44 7.40
N GLU A 174 -13.43 0.78 8.45
CA GLU A 174 -12.89 1.44 9.65
C GLU A 174 -11.49 0.89 9.95
N GLY A 175 -10.59 1.07 8.99
CA GLY A 175 -9.24 0.56 9.05
C GLY A 175 -8.47 1.12 10.26
N GLU A 176 -7.94 0.22 11.09
CA GLU A 176 -7.22 0.55 12.32
C GLU A 176 -5.96 1.41 12.12
N TRP A 177 -5.44 1.52 10.88
CA TRP A 177 -4.26 2.32 10.55
C TRP A 177 -4.64 3.63 9.83
N ALA A 178 -5.93 3.92 9.67
CA ALA A 178 -6.37 5.17 9.08
C ALA A 178 -5.82 6.36 9.89
N GLY A 179 -5.07 7.25 9.24
CA GLY A 179 -4.45 8.42 9.88
C GLY A 179 -3.12 8.15 10.60
N ASP A 180 -2.61 6.90 10.58
CA ASP A 180 -1.33 6.56 11.21
C ASP A 180 -0.11 6.89 10.35
N ARG A 181 1.02 7.06 11.04
CA ARG A 181 2.33 7.26 10.40
C ARG A 181 2.84 5.94 9.84
N VAL A 182 3.12 5.88 8.55
CA VAL A 182 3.56 4.65 7.89
C VAL A 182 4.77 4.85 6.98
N ASP A 183 5.62 3.84 6.87
CA ASP A 183 6.66 3.80 5.82
C ASP A 183 6.95 2.38 5.33
N ILE A 184 7.70 2.29 4.23
CA ILE A 184 8.20 1.03 3.69
C ILE A 184 9.72 1.07 3.63
N ARG A 185 10.41 0.07 4.19
CA ARG A 185 11.88 0.01 4.23
C ARG A 185 12.41 -1.40 3.99
N LEU A 186 13.70 -1.51 3.70
CA LEU A 186 14.40 -2.79 3.73
C LEU A 186 14.48 -3.33 5.16
N LEU A 187 14.21 -4.63 5.33
CA LEU A 187 14.27 -5.31 6.62
C LEU A 187 15.66 -5.19 7.26
N GLU A 188 16.73 -5.37 6.48
CA GLU A 188 18.11 -5.35 6.97
C GLU A 188 18.54 -4.00 7.56
N GLY A 189 17.83 -2.91 7.25
CA GLY A 189 18.08 -1.57 7.78
C GLY A 189 17.02 -1.10 8.79
N ALA A 190 16.05 -1.96 9.13
CA ALA A 190 14.97 -1.61 10.05
C ALA A 190 15.32 -2.06 11.47
N ASP A 191 15.40 -1.11 12.39
CA ASP A 191 15.40 -1.40 13.83
C ASP A 191 13.97 -1.74 14.26
N LEU A 192 13.73 -3.03 14.49
CA LEU A 192 12.43 -3.61 14.83
C LEU A 192 12.41 -4.18 16.26
N GLU A 193 13.36 -3.80 17.11
CA GLU A 193 13.36 -4.24 18.51
C GLU A 193 12.10 -3.74 19.24
N GLY A 194 11.32 -4.67 19.78
CA GLY A 194 10.06 -4.38 20.46
C GLY A 194 8.88 -4.06 19.54
N TRP A 195 9.00 -4.30 18.24
CA TRP A 195 7.88 -4.20 17.29
C TRP A 195 7.14 -5.53 17.18
N VAL A 196 5.85 -5.46 16.82
CA VAL A 196 5.02 -6.64 16.58
C VAL A 196 5.06 -7.01 15.09
N ASP A 197 5.41 -8.26 14.80
CA ASP A 197 5.34 -8.85 13.46
C ASP A 197 3.90 -9.29 13.18
N ALA A 198 3.17 -8.56 12.35
CA ALA A 198 1.80 -8.88 11.95
C ALA A 198 1.73 -9.63 10.60
N SER A 199 2.86 -10.12 10.10
CA SER A 199 2.95 -10.60 8.72
C SER A 199 2.01 -11.75 8.39
N ASP A 200 1.83 -12.70 9.32
CA ASP A 200 1.02 -13.89 9.07
C ASP A 200 -0.49 -13.57 9.14
N ASP A 201 -0.88 -12.67 10.04
CA ASP A 201 -2.27 -12.19 10.16
C ASP A 201 -2.67 -11.43 8.89
N GLU A 202 -1.81 -10.54 8.38
CA GLU A 202 -2.06 -9.81 7.13
C GLU A 202 -2.03 -10.71 5.91
N ALA A 203 -1.17 -11.74 5.89
CA ALA A 203 -1.15 -12.71 4.80
C ALA A 203 -2.48 -13.45 4.70
N GLY A 204 -3.04 -13.88 5.84
CA GLY A 204 -4.37 -14.49 5.92
C GLY A 204 -5.48 -13.54 5.47
N ARG A 205 -5.46 -12.29 5.95
CA ARG A 205 -6.42 -11.25 5.55
C ARG A 205 -6.41 -11.02 4.04
N LEU A 206 -5.23 -10.83 3.44
CA LEU A 206 -5.10 -10.65 1.99
C LEU A 206 -5.56 -11.89 1.23
N GLN A 207 -5.24 -13.10 1.71
CA GLN A 207 -5.70 -14.32 1.06
C GLN A 207 -7.23 -14.39 1.01
N THR A 208 -7.92 -14.01 2.09
CA THR A 208 -9.39 -13.93 2.13
C THR A 208 -9.91 -12.94 1.10
N ILE A 209 -9.41 -11.69 1.10
CA ILE A 209 -9.84 -10.64 0.15
C ILE A 209 -9.72 -11.13 -1.29
N TRP A 210 -8.55 -11.68 -1.65
CA TRP A 210 -8.28 -12.13 -3.02
C TRP A 210 -9.07 -13.37 -3.44
N SER A 211 -9.50 -14.20 -2.49
CA SER A 211 -10.27 -15.41 -2.76
C SER A 211 -11.76 -15.10 -2.94
N GLU A 212 -12.30 -14.14 -2.18
CA GLU A 212 -13.71 -13.75 -2.21
C GLU A 212 -14.04 -12.82 -3.40
N ASP A 213 -13.22 -11.81 -3.68
CA ASP A 213 -13.34 -10.96 -4.88
C ASP A 213 -12.98 -11.69 -6.18
N GLY A 214 -12.46 -12.91 -6.06
CA GLY A 214 -12.11 -13.76 -7.18
C GLY A 214 -13.25 -14.53 -7.82
N VAL A 215 -14.47 -14.36 -7.30
CA VAL A 215 -15.68 -14.90 -7.91
C VAL A 215 -16.36 -13.77 -8.68
N PRO A 216 -16.39 -13.81 -10.02
CA PRO A 216 -17.08 -12.79 -10.78
C PRO A 216 -18.57 -12.77 -10.42
N MET A 217 -19.06 -11.65 -9.87
CA MET A 217 -20.46 -11.43 -9.52
C MET A 217 -21.45 -11.47 -10.70
N TRP A 218 -21.01 -11.73 -11.93
CA TRP A 218 -21.88 -11.88 -13.11
C TRP A 218 -22.38 -13.31 -13.37
N HIS A 219 -22.35 -14.17 -12.34
CA HIS A 219 -22.85 -15.56 -12.42
C HIS A 219 -23.88 -15.94 -11.34
N LEU A 220 -24.57 -14.97 -10.74
CA LEU A 220 -25.79 -15.22 -9.96
C LEU A 220 -27.02 -14.60 -10.63
#